data_AF-A0A0C2BR71-F1
#
_entry.id   AF-A0A0C2BR71-F1
#
_cell.length_a   1.000
_cell.length_b   1.000
_cell.length_c   1.000
_cell.angle_alpha   90.00
_cell.angle_beta   90.00
_cell.angle_gamma   90.00
#
_symmetry.space_group_name_H-M   'P 1'
#
loop_
_entity.id
_entity.type
_entity.pdbx_description
1 polymer ?
#
loop_
_entity_poly.entity_id
_entity_poly.type
_entity_poly.pdbx_seq_one_letter_code
_entity_poly.pdbx_strand_id
1 'polypeptide(L)'
;MWILAALVVTAFAEKPITVEEYLAQPMPDYAQKLTGQAFVDYINEQQPFFKAEYSSEAEAFKKARIMDLKFLESPKKEEMSSDVDYDDSLDENIELPARLSYLRP
;
A
#
# COMPACT_ATOMS: atom_id res chain seq x y z
N MET A 1 22.41 -25.69 -25.40
CA MET A 1 21.40 -24.66 -25.09
C MET A 1 20.33 -25.15 -24.09
N TRP A 2 20.72 -25.88 -23.04
CA TRP A 2 19.81 -26.29 -21.96
C TRP A 2 20.01 -25.48 -20.68
N ILE A 3 21.21 -24.88 -20.53
CA ILE A 3 21.60 -24.07 -19.39
C ILE A 3 20.74 -22.79 -19.30
N LEU A 4 20.45 -22.16 -20.44
CA LEU A 4 19.57 -20.98 -20.49
C LEU A 4 18.13 -21.33 -20.12
N ALA A 5 17.62 -22.49 -20.56
CA ALA A 5 16.29 -22.95 -20.20
C ALA A 5 16.18 -23.27 -18.70
N ALA A 6 17.19 -23.90 -18.11
CA ALA A 6 17.24 -24.18 -16.67
C ALA A 6 17.27 -22.89 -15.84
N LEU A 7 18.01 -21.86 -16.27
CA LEU A 7 18.09 -20.57 -15.57
C LEU A 7 16.75 -19.79 -15.60
N VAL A 8 16.01 -19.88 -16.70
CA VAL A 8 14.67 -19.28 -16.80
C VAL A 8 13.68 -19.98 -15.86
N VAL A 9 13.74 -21.31 -15.73
CA VAL A 9 12.85 -22.07 -14.85
C VAL A 9 13.11 -21.77 -13.37
N THR A 10 14.37 -21.53 -12.97
CA THR A 10 14.69 -21.16 -11.58
C THR A 10 14.20 -19.76 -11.19
N ALA A 11 14.17 -18.80 -12.12
CA ALA A 11 13.66 -17.44 -11.85
C ALA A 11 12.14 -17.42 -11.64
N PHE A 12 11.39 -18.34 -12.26
CA PHE A 12 9.93 -18.47 -12.06
C PHE A 12 9.54 -19.33 -10.84
N ALA A 13 10.47 -20.10 -10.28
CA ALA A 13 10.24 -20.90 -9.08
C ALA A 13 10.41 -20.11 -7.78
N GLU A 14 10.71 -18.82 -7.88
CA GLU A 14 10.85 -17.93 -6.75
C GLU A 14 9.48 -17.79 -6.07
N LYS A 15 9.38 -18.36 -4.87
CA LYS A 15 8.15 -18.41 -4.09
C LYS A 15 7.67 -16.96 -3.86
N PRO A 16 6.38 -16.64 -4.08
CA PRO A 16 5.88 -15.30 -3.81
C PRO A 16 6.14 -14.97 -2.35
N ILE A 17 6.78 -13.83 -2.11
CA ILE A 17 7.15 -13.40 -0.77
C ILE A 17 5.86 -13.20 0.03
N THR A 18 5.83 -13.69 1.27
CA THR A 18 4.69 -13.43 2.17
C THR A 18 4.79 -12.01 2.74
N VAL A 19 3.65 -11.43 3.16
CA VAL A 19 3.64 -10.07 3.75
C VAL A 19 4.54 -9.99 4.99
N GLU A 20 4.47 -11.00 5.86
CA GLU A 20 5.31 -11.14 7.06
C GLU A 20 6.82 -11.12 6.70
N GLU A 21 7.20 -11.85 5.66
CA GLU A 21 8.59 -11.99 5.22
C GLU A 21 9.10 -10.72 4.53
N TYR A 22 8.24 -9.99 3.82
CA TYR A 22 8.56 -8.64 3.32
C TYR A 22 8.81 -7.65 4.45
N LEU A 23 7.94 -7.63 5.46
CA LEU A 23 8.04 -6.71 6.59
C LEU A 23 9.28 -6.96 7.47
N ALA A 24 9.78 -8.20 7.49
CA ALA A 24 11.00 -8.57 8.19
C ALA A 24 12.28 -8.11 7.47
N GLN A 25 12.22 -7.77 6.18
CA GLN A 25 13.41 -7.36 5.43
C GLN A 25 13.75 -5.87 5.69
N PRO A 26 14.96 -5.57 6.18
CA PRO A 26 15.37 -4.20 6.39
C PRO A 26 15.57 -3.48 5.06
N MET A 27 15.08 -2.24 4.98
CA MET A 27 15.29 -1.40 3.81
C MET A 27 16.78 -1.02 3.69
N PRO A 28 17.44 -1.32 2.57
CA PRO A 28 18.86 -1.06 2.41
C PRO A 28 19.17 0.43 2.36
N ASP A 29 20.33 0.83 2.88
CA ASP A 29 20.72 2.25 3.03
C ASP A 29 20.74 3.04 1.71
N TYR A 30 21.00 2.36 0.59
CA TYR A 30 20.97 3.01 -0.72
C TYR A 30 19.55 3.35 -1.17
N ALA A 31 18.57 2.49 -0.83
CA ALA A 31 17.17 2.70 -1.18
C ALA A 31 16.58 3.92 -0.47
N GLN A 32 17.07 4.23 0.73
CA GLN A 32 16.67 5.43 1.49
C GLN A 32 17.07 6.74 0.79
N LYS A 33 18.01 6.68 -0.15
CA LYS A 33 18.48 7.86 -0.91
C LYS A 33 17.86 7.95 -2.31
N LEU A 34 17.10 6.93 -2.73
CA LEU A 34 16.43 6.94 -4.04
C LEU A 34 15.30 7.97 -4.03
N THR A 35 15.13 8.65 -5.15
CA THR A 35 14.05 9.62 -5.36
C THR A 35 13.51 9.49 -6.77
N GLY A 36 12.31 10.03 -6.99
CA GLY A 36 11.69 10.08 -8.32
C GLY A 36 11.45 8.69 -8.90
N GLN A 37 11.74 8.55 -10.20
CA GLN A 37 11.53 7.30 -10.95
C GLN A 37 12.32 6.12 -10.37
N ALA A 38 13.59 6.34 -9.97
CA ALA A 38 14.43 5.27 -9.43
C ALA A 38 13.87 4.66 -8.14
N PHE A 39 13.16 5.46 -7.33
CA PHE A 39 12.49 4.95 -6.13
C PHE A 39 11.24 4.14 -6.49
N VAL A 40 10.48 4.58 -7.50
CA VAL A 40 9.32 3.84 -8.00
C VAL A 40 9.72 2.49 -8.59
N ASP A 41 10.80 2.47 -9.37
CA ASP A 41 11.32 1.23 -9.96
C ASP A 41 11.74 0.25 -8.86
N TYR A 42 12.45 0.72 -7.84
CA TYR A 42 12.82 -0.09 -6.68
C TYR A 42 11.59 -0.69 -5.95
N ILE A 43 10.54 0.11 -5.70
CA ILE A 43 9.31 -0.40 -5.06
C ILE A 43 8.67 -1.51 -5.91
N ASN A 44 8.58 -1.29 -7.23
CA ASN A 44 7.97 -2.24 -8.14
C ASN A 44 8.77 -3.55 -8.27
N GLU A 45 10.09 -3.50 -8.08
CA GLU A 45 10.93 -4.70 -8.05
C GLU A 45 10.78 -5.48 -6.74
N GLN A 46 10.70 -4.79 -5.60
CA GLN A 46 10.73 -5.45 -4.29
C GLN A 46 9.34 -5.89 -3.80
N GLN A 47 8.27 -5.30 -4.33
CA GLN A 47 6.95 -5.43 -3.72
C GLN A 47 5.87 -5.84 -4.74
N PRO A 48 5.42 -7.10 -4.72
CA PRO A 48 4.51 -7.63 -5.76
C PRO A 48 3.02 -7.26 -5.56
N PHE A 49 2.65 -6.70 -4.40
CA PHE A 49 1.23 -6.50 -4.03
C PHE A 49 0.55 -5.32 -4.72
N PHE A 50 1.32 -4.31 -5.11
CA PHE A 50 0.81 -3.17 -5.86
C PHE A 50 1.89 -2.63 -6.80
N LYS A 51 1.46 -1.83 -7.79
CA LYS A 51 2.36 -1.10 -8.67
C LYS A 51 2.36 0.38 -8.32
N ALA A 52 3.54 0.95 -8.18
CA ALA A 52 3.77 2.37 -8.01
C ALA A 52 3.99 3.04 -9.37
N GLU A 53 3.48 4.26 -9.51
CA GLU A 53 3.70 5.12 -10.68
C GLU A 53 4.28 6.45 -10.21
N TYR A 54 5.26 6.96 -10.96
CA TYR A 54 5.85 8.26 -10.67
C TYR A 54 4.95 9.39 -11.20
N SER A 55 4.75 10.43 -10.38
CA SER A 55 4.08 11.66 -10.78
C SER A 55 4.84 12.87 -10.25
N SER A 56 5.04 13.88 -11.09
CA SER A 56 5.66 15.15 -10.69
C SER A 56 4.83 15.92 -9.67
N GLU A 57 3.52 15.66 -9.60
CA GLU A 57 2.61 16.25 -8.61
C GLU A 57 2.51 15.43 -7.32
N ALA A 58 3.14 14.25 -7.25
CA ALA A 58 3.01 13.34 -6.11
C ALA A 58 3.35 14.00 -4.77
N GLU A 59 4.38 14.85 -4.74
CA GLU A 59 4.78 15.59 -3.53
C GLU A 59 3.73 16.63 -3.10
N ALA A 60 3.14 17.35 -4.05
CA ALA A 60 2.07 18.31 -3.76
C ALA A 60 0.80 17.59 -3.30
N PHE A 61 0.48 16.47 -3.94
CA PHE A 61 -0.67 15.63 -3.62
C PHE A 61 -0.53 14.96 -2.25
N LYS A 62 0.67 14.48 -1.90
CA LYS A 62 0.98 13.95 -0.56
C LYS A 62 0.75 15.02 0.49
N LYS A 63 1.30 16.23 0.31
CA LYS A 63 1.13 17.33 1.26
C LYS A 63 -0.32 17.75 1.43
N ALA A 64 -1.10 17.77 0.36
CA ALA A 64 -2.53 18.10 0.41
C ALA A 64 -3.38 17.03 1.12
N ARG A 65 -2.92 15.78 1.18
CA ARG A 65 -3.63 14.64 1.79
C ARG A 65 -3.17 14.28 3.19
N ILE A 66 -2.10 14.90 3.70
CA ILE A 66 -1.74 14.75 5.10
C ILE A 66 -2.86 15.37 5.92
N MET A 67 -3.58 14.53 6.66
CA MET A 67 -4.61 14.97 7.58
C MET A 67 -3.96 15.91 8.61
N ASP A 68 -4.61 17.04 8.90
CA ASP A 68 -4.13 18.03 9.86
C ASP A 68 -3.84 17.34 11.21
N LEU A 69 -2.72 17.69 11.85
CA LEU A 69 -2.25 17.08 13.10
C LEU A 69 -3.33 17.09 14.19
N LYS A 70 -4.25 18.05 14.16
CA LYS A 70 -5.40 18.12 15.09
C LYS A 70 -6.34 16.91 15.01
N PHE A 71 -6.31 16.15 13.93
CA PHE A 71 -7.10 14.93 13.74
C PHE A 71 -6.32 13.64 14.08
N LEU A 72 -5.05 13.74 14.51
CA LEU A 72 -4.34 12.61 15.12
C LEU A 72 -4.78 12.34 16.56
N GLU A 73 -5.45 13.31 17.19
CA GLU A 73 -6.01 13.12 18.53
C GLU A 73 -7.17 12.12 18.46
N SER A 74 -7.19 11.15 19.37
CA SER A 74 -8.28 10.18 19.46
C SER A 74 -9.60 10.93 19.65
N PRO A 75 -10.64 10.62 18.87
CA PRO A 75 -11.93 11.30 19.01
C PRO A 75 -12.46 11.12 20.43
N LYS A 76 -13.14 12.15 20.94
CA LYS A 76 -13.78 12.08 22.25
C LYS A 76 -14.82 10.97 22.23
N LYS A 77 -14.95 10.22 23.33
CA LYS A 77 -15.87 9.08 23.42
C LYS A 77 -17.33 9.47 23.15
N GLU A 78 -17.67 10.73 23.41
CA GLU A 78 -18.99 11.32 23.15
C GLU A 78 -19.29 11.53 21.65
N GLU A 79 -18.26 11.54 20.79
CA GLU A 79 -18.38 11.64 19.33
C GLU A 79 -18.37 10.25 18.64
N MET A 80 -18.12 9.18 19.41
CA MET A 80 -18.21 7.81 18.92
C MET A 80 -19.67 7.34 19.01
N SER A 81 -20.30 7.08 17.87
CA SER A 81 -21.62 6.45 17.85
C SER A 81 -21.52 5.02 18.37
N SER A 82 -22.17 4.73 19.50
CA SER A 82 -22.29 3.37 20.06
C SER A 82 -23.31 2.50 19.31
N ASP A 83 -23.98 3.06 18.30
CA ASP A 83 -25.15 2.49 17.62
C ASP A 83 -24.75 1.62 16.40
N VAL A 84 -23.65 0.87 16.53
CA VAL A 84 -23.24 -0.13 15.53
C VAL A 84 -23.65 -1.49 16.07
N ASP A 85 -24.75 -2.02 15.55
CA ASP A 85 -25.18 -3.38 15.79
C ASP A 85 -24.18 -4.31 15.05
N TYR A 86 -23.24 -4.88 15.79
CA TYR A 86 -22.29 -5.85 15.26
C TYR A 86 -23.03 -7.18 15.07
N ASP A 87 -23.77 -7.31 13.97
CA ASP A 87 -24.17 -8.62 13.48
C ASP A 87 -22.90 -9.36 13.00
N ASP A 88 -22.62 -10.50 13.64
CA ASP A 88 -21.31 -11.16 13.69
C ASP A 88 -20.83 -11.78 12.35
N SER A 89 -21.56 -11.55 11.24
CA SER A 89 -21.14 -11.99 9.91
C SER A 89 -20.76 -10.79 9.04
N LEU A 90 -19.53 -10.31 9.20
CA LEU A 90 -18.89 -9.49 8.17
C LEU A 90 -18.69 -10.37 6.93
N ASP A 91 -19.41 -10.09 5.85
CA ASP A 91 -19.15 -10.70 4.55
C ASP A 91 -17.73 -10.30 4.12
N GLU A 92 -16.88 -11.28 3.80
CA GLU A 92 -15.52 -11.02 3.31
C GLU A 92 -15.54 -10.25 1.97
N ASN A 93 -16.69 -10.15 1.32
CA ASN A 93 -16.93 -9.45 0.06
C ASN A 93 -17.90 -8.26 0.21
N ILE A 94 -17.73 -7.43 1.24
CA ILE A 94 -18.48 -6.18 1.36
C ILE A 94 -18.14 -5.24 0.18
N GLU A 95 -19.03 -5.19 -0.81
CA GLU A 95 -19.02 -4.16 -1.84
C GLU A 95 -19.60 -2.86 -1.25
N LEU A 96 -18.74 -1.86 -1.03
CA LEU A 96 -19.19 -0.55 -0.57
C LEU A 96 -20.10 0.11 -1.63
N PRO A 97 -21.26 0.67 -1.26
CA PRO A 97 -22.14 1.30 -2.22
C PRO A 97 -21.45 2.48 -2.90
N ALA A 98 -21.61 2.60 -4.23
CA ALA A 98 -20.95 3.59 -5.09
C ALA A 98 -21.24 5.09 -4.77
N ARG A 99 -21.94 5.41 -3.69
CA ARG A 99 -22.32 6.77 -3.28
C ARG A 99 -21.41 7.34 -2.18
N LEU A 100 -20.17 7.61 -2.54
CA LEU A 100 -19.37 8.67 -1.91
C LEU A 100 -19.03 9.79 -2.91
N SER A 101 -19.89 9.98 -3.91
CA SER A 101 -19.76 11.06 -4.91
C SER A 101 -20.14 12.46 -4.39
N TYR A 102 -20.56 12.60 -3.13
CA TYR A 102 -21.04 13.87 -2.56
C TYR A 102 -20.06 14.57 -1.61
N LEU A 103 -18.82 14.11 -1.51
CA LEU A 103 -17.77 14.81 -0.76
C LEU A 103 -16.51 14.96 -1.63
N ARG A 104 -16.67 15.66 -2.76
CA ARG A 104 -15.55 16.33 -3.44
C ARG A 104 -15.84 17.84 -3.32
N PRO A 105 -14.88 18.66 -2.88
CA PRO A 105 -15.07 20.11 -2.74
C PRO A 105 -15.45 20.79 -4.06
#